data_AF-A0A847W9W3-F1
#
_entry.id   AF-A0A847W9W3-F1
#
_cell.length_a   1.000
_cell.length_b   1.000
_cell.length_c   1.000
_cell.angle_alpha   90.00
_cell.angle_beta   90.00
_cell.angle_gamma   90.00
#
_symmetry.space_group_name_H-M   'P 1'
#
loop_
_entity.id
_entity.type
_entity.pdbx_description
1 polymer ?
#
loop_
_entity_poly.entity_id
_entity_poly.type
_entity_poly.pdbx_seq_one_letter_code
_entity_poly.pdbx_strand_id
1 'polypeptide(L)'
;MFGTNEKFRLKRGGFTRTGNAFFIDEDYETDTLRLTNYKPSSMVLTSPYLFALKLVSEGKELAYTYFADVGSLKMDCEKGWAQFAMTDNEQVRFRGKGVTLRIELSPAIKTDGTKACDGVYTRPDGSIEGVFGTYGKLLFHSLKGRLTKDCPWSDELGRYERVVFEFEPDSSGEFEGVIIDNMIELPQVSDFTYPPFDDLVKANYESFAEFKKNYLPPAKGYENLYEYTAYFIWTHRNN
;
A
#
# COMPACT_ATOMS: atom_id res chain seq x y z
N MET A 1 11.99 9.80 7.18
CA MET A 1 11.25 10.23 8.40
C MET A 1 10.96 9.02 9.27
N PHE A 2 10.39 7.97 8.68
CA PHE A 2 10.14 6.68 9.30
C PHE A 2 11.04 5.61 8.67
N GLY A 3 11.34 4.52 9.37
CA GLY A 3 12.16 3.45 8.81
C GLY A 3 12.66 2.44 9.82
N THR A 4 13.15 1.30 9.32
CA THR A 4 13.70 0.20 10.13
C THR A 4 14.80 0.68 11.09
N ASN A 5 15.67 1.56 10.57
CA ASN A 5 16.82 2.13 11.29
C ASN A 5 16.60 3.60 11.69
N GLU A 6 15.37 4.09 11.63
CA GLU A 6 15.03 5.48 11.95
C GLU A 6 14.49 5.63 13.37
N LYS A 7 14.49 6.87 13.86
CA LYS A 7 13.91 7.21 15.17
C LYS A 7 12.41 6.92 15.24
N PHE A 8 11.70 7.12 14.13
CA PHE A 8 10.27 6.88 14.03
C PHE A 8 10.01 5.64 13.18
N ARG A 9 9.04 4.82 13.60
CA ARG A 9 8.62 3.60 12.92
C ARG A 9 7.14 3.65 12.60
N LEU A 10 6.71 2.89 11.60
CA LEU A 10 5.32 2.83 11.18
C LEU A 10 4.43 1.98 12.11
N LYS A 11 4.98 1.43 13.21
CA LYS A 11 4.24 0.68 14.24
C LYS A 11 3.17 1.49 14.99
N ARG A 12 3.30 2.82 15.00
CA ARG A 12 2.43 3.72 15.78
C ARG A 12 1.71 4.75 14.90
N GLY A 13 1.96 4.72 13.60
CA GLY A 13 1.34 5.62 12.65
C GLY A 13 1.72 5.22 11.23
N GLY A 14 0.71 5.01 10.39
CA GLY A 14 0.88 4.53 9.03
C GLY A 14 1.41 5.61 8.09
N PHE A 15 2.09 5.16 7.04
CA PHE A 15 2.42 5.96 5.88
C PHE A 15 1.16 6.15 5.04
N THR A 16 0.71 7.40 4.92
CA THR A 16 -0.39 7.81 4.05
C THR A 16 -0.22 9.28 3.58
N ARG A 17 -1.23 9.84 2.93
CA ARG A 17 -1.35 11.27 2.62
C ARG A 17 -2.76 11.76 2.88
N THR A 18 -2.94 13.09 2.94
CA THR A 18 -4.27 13.69 3.00
C THR A 18 -5.12 13.28 1.79
N GLY A 19 -6.39 12.97 2.05
CA GLY A 19 -7.35 12.56 1.01
C GLY A 19 -7.19 11.13 0.50
N ASN A 20 -6.36 10.29 1.11
CA ASN A 20 -6.26 8.88 0.76
C ASN A 20 -6.83 7.99 1.86
N ALA A 21 -7.69 7.03 1.50
CA ALA A 21 -8.20 6.04 2.44
C ALA A 21 -7.16 4.96 2.77
N PHE A 22 -6.21 4.68 1.89
CA PHE A 22 -5.16 3.69 2.10
C PHE A 22 -4.09 4.19 3.06
N PHE A 23 -3.52 3.26 3.82
CA PHE A 23 -2.33 3.49 4.61
C PHE A 23 -1.50 2.21 4.69
N ILE A 24 -0.19 2.38 4.90
CA ILE A 24 0.75 1.29 5.15
C ILE A 24 1.30 1.43 6.57
N ASP A 25 1.10 0.43 7.41
CA ASP A 25 1.68 0.37 8.76
C ASP A 25 2.71 -0.75 8.89
N GLU A 26 3.46 -0.75 9.99
CA GLU A 26 4.36 -1.85 10.36
C GLU A 26 3.69 -2.67 11.45
N ASP A 27 3.52 -3.96 11.18
CA ASP A 27 2.97 -4.90 12.15
C ASP A 27 3.83 -4.94 13.42
N TYR A 28 3.18 -4.86 14.58
CA TYR A 28 3.88 -4.70 15.85
C TYR A 28 4.76 -5.92 16.22
N GLU A 29 4.29 -7.12 15.87
CA GLU A 29 4.90 -8.40 16.27
C GLU A 29 5.87 -8.94 15.22
N THR A 30 5.60 -8.68 13.94
CA THR A 30 6.30 -9.32 12.82
C THR A 30 7.19 -8.37 12.01
N ASP A 31 7.17 -7.07 12.30
CA ASP A 31 7.86 -6.01 11.55
C ASP A 31 7.49 -5.97 10.05
N THR A 32 6.42 -6.68 9.66
CA THR A 32 5.95 -6.75 8.27
C THR A 32 5.12 -5.52 7.95
N LEU A 33 5.44 -4.85 6.85
CA LEU A 33 4.60 -3.77 6.34
C LEU A 33 3.27 -4.32 5.83
N ARG A 34 2.18 -3.69 6.24
CA ARG A 34 0.84 -4.08 5.82
C ARG A 34 0.08 -2.92 5.18
N LEU A 35 -0.53 -3.19 4.04
CA LEU A 35 -1.43 -2.28 3.34
C LEU A 35 -2.87 -2.53 3.78
N THR A 36 -3.60 -1.45 3.98
CA THR A 36 -5.00 -1.44 4.38
C THR A 36 -5.67 -0.14 3.96
N ASN A 37 -6.99 -0.03 4.10
CA ASN A 37 -7.73 1.21 3.93
C ASN A 37 -8.66 1.50 5.12
N TYR A 38 -8.98 2.78 5.31
CA TYR A 38 -9.97 3.22 6.27
C TYR A 38 -11.35 3.25 5.59
N LYS A 39 -12.27 2.38 6.03
CA LYS A 39 -13.70 2.53 5.72
C LYS A 39 -14.49 2.87 6.98
N PRO A 40 -15.11 4.06 7.06
CA PRO A 40 -15.86 4.50 8.23
C PRO A 40 -17.05 3.57 8.44
N SER A 41 -17.03 2.84 9.57
CA SER A 41 -18.02 1.86 10.11
C SER A 41 -17.36 0.55 10.55
N SER A 42 -16.12 0.29 10.13
CA SER A 42 -15.26 -0.74 10.74
C SER A 42 -14.41 -0.08 11.83
N MET A 43 -14.45 -0.59 13.07
CA MET A 43 -13.54 -0.08 14.10
C MET A 43 -12.12 -0.47 13.69
N VAL A 44 -11.18 0.49 13.76
CA VAL A 44 -9.74 0.33 13.45
C VAL A 44 -9.09 -0.83 14.25
N LEU A 45 -9.74 -1.29 15.32
CA LEU A 45 -9.30 -2.40 16.18
C LEU A 45 -9.92 -3.77 15.83
N THR A 46 -10.79 -3.85 14.81
CA THR A 46 -11.58 -5.06 14.52
C THR A 46 -11.53 -5.49 13.07
N SER A 47 -10.62 -4.98 12.24
CA SER A 47 -10.42 -5.57 10.91
C SER A 47 -9.32 -6.63 11.01
N PRO A 48 -9.65 -7.93 11.14
CA PRO A 48 -8.65 -8.96 11.33
C PRO A 48 -7.95 -9.32 10.02
N TYR A 49 -7.95 -8.47 8.99
CA TYR A 49 -7.27 -8.71 7.72
C TYR A 49 -6.51 -7.49 7.28
N LEU A 50 -5.32 -7.68 6.77
CA LEU A 50 -4.52 -6.64 6.14
C LEU A 50 -3.78 -7.31 4.97
N PHE A 51 -3.29 -6.54 4.02
CA PHE A 51 -2.45 -7.10 2.96
C PHE A 51 -0.98 -7.03 3.39
N ALA A 52 -0.34 -8.17 3.61
CA ALA A 52 1.10 -8.21 3.85
C ALA A 52 1.85 -7.81 2.55
N LEU A 53 2.79 -6.88 2.69
CA LEU A 53 3.67 -6.45 1.61
C LEU A 53 5.01 -7.18 1.74
N LYS A 54 5.37 -7.91 0.69
CA LYS A 54 6.56 -8.78 0.67
C LYS A 54 7.37 -8.55 -0.59
N LEU A 55 8.70 -8.61 -0.48
CA LEU A 55 9.61 -8.68 -1.62
C LEU A 55 9.94 -10.14 -1.89
N VAL A 56 9.84 -10.57 -3.14
CA VAL A 56 10.06 -11.96 -3.54
C VAL A 56 11.07 -12.02 -4.68
N SER A 57 11.94 -13.03 -4.66
CA SER A 57 12.83 -13.36 -5.77
C SER A 57 12.99 -14.87 -5.86
N GLU A 58 12.84 -15.42 -7.07
CA GLU A 58 12.96 -16.86 -7.32
C GLU A 58 12.02 -17.70 -6.42
N GLY A 59 10.81 -17.18 -6.18
CA GLY A 59 9.80 -17.81 -5.32
C GLY A 59 10.06 -17.73 -3.82
N LYS A 60 11.15 -17.07 -3.38
CA LYS A 60 11.51 -16.90 -1.97
C LYS A 60 11.24 -15.49 -1.49
N GLU A 61 10.63 -15.38 -0.32
CA GLU A 61 10.46 -14.11 0.38
C GLU A 61 11.83 -13.60 0.86
N LEU A 62 12.06 -12.31 0.70
CA LEU A 62 13.28 -11.61 1.07
C LEU A 62 13.02 -10.74 2.30
N ALA A 63 13.96 -10.77 3.25
CA ALA A 63 14.02 -9.74 4.28
C ALA A 63 14.31 -8.39 3.62
N TYR A 64 13.69 -7.33 4.14
CA TYR A 64 13.89 -5.97 3.65
C TYR A 64 14.02 -5.01 4.82
N THR A 65 14.62 -3.86 4.53
CA THR A 65 14.46 -2.66 5.35
C THR A 65 13.52 -1.69 4.64
N TYR A 66 12.96 -0.74 5.37
CA TYR A 66 12.18 0.31 4.75
C TYR A 66 12.59 1.69 5.24
N PHE A 67 12.33 2.67 4.38
CA PHE A 67 12.37 4.09 4.70
C PHE A 67 11.12 4.75 4.11
N ALA A 68 10.46 5.60 4.89
CA ALA A 68 9.37 6.41 4.42
C ALA A 68 9.58 7.87 4.79
N ASP A 69 9.20 8.75 3.90
CA ASP A 69 9.06 10.16 4.14
C ASP A 69 7.71 10.66 3.63
N VAL A 70 7.60 11.97 3.39
CA VAL A 70 6.36 12.60 2.95
C VAL A 70 5.98 12.14 1.54
N GLY A 71 6.98 11.94 0.68
CA GLY A 71 6.76 11.69 -0.74
C GLY A 71 6.50 10.22 -1.03
N SER A 72 7.22 9.33 -0.34
CA SER A 72 7.20 7.89 -0.65
C SER A 72 7.58 6.99 0.52
N LEU A 73 7.23 5.72 0.40
CA LEU A 73 7.76 4.61 1.20
C LEU A 73 8.53 3.66 0.29
N LYS A 74 9.78 3.33 0.64
CA LYS A 74 10.61 2.38 -0.10
C LYS A 74 10.93 1.17 0.79
N MET A 75 10.66 -0.02 0.28
CA MET A 75 11.14 -1.31 0.78
C MET A 75 12.38 -1.69 -0.04
N ASP A 76 13.50 -1.98 0.64
CA ASP A 76 14.82 -2.19 0.01
C ASP A 76 15.46 -3.48 0.54
N CYS A 77 15.99 -4.30 -0.36
CA CYS A 77 16.73 -5.51 -0.05
C CYS A 77 17.92 -5.67 -1.00
N GLU A 78 18.77 -6.66 -0.75
CA GLU A 78 20.00 -6.88 -1.54
C GLU A 78 19.74 -7.14 -3.03
N LYS A 79 18.57 -7.72 -3.37
CA LYS A 79 18.21 -8.07 -4.75
C LYS A 79 17.47 -6.96 -5.49
N GLY A 80 16.97 -5.94 -4.79
CA GLY A 80 16.13 -4.92 -5.39
C GLY A 80 15.17 -4.25 -4.41
N TRP A 81 14.14 -3.60 -4.94
CA TRP A 81 13.26 -2.74 -4.13
C TRP A 81 11.86 -2.57 -4.70
N ALA A 82 10.94 -2.14 -3.83
CA ALA A 82 9.63 -1.61 -4.19
C ALA A 82 9.41 -0.25 -3.50
N GLN A 83 8.79 0.70 -4.20
CA GLN A 83 8.52 2.05 -3.71
C GLN A 83 7.06 2.39 -3.94
N PHE A 84 6.42 2.97 -2.94
CA PHE A 84 5.01 3.33 -2.88
C PHE A 84 4.84 4.85 -2.79
N ALA A 85 3.83 5.36 -3.47
CA ALA A 85 3.36 6.73 -3.36
C ALA A 85 1.83 6.71 -3.27
N MET A 86 1.30 7.40 -2.28
CA MET A 86 -0.14 7.58 -2.12
C MET A 86 -0.63 8.73 -3.00
N THR A 87 -1.85 8.63 -3.53
CA THR A 87 -2.51 9.70 -4.31
C THR A 87 -3.66 10.35 -3.52
N ASP A 88 -4.24 11.45 -3.99
CA ASP A 88 -5.48 12.03 -3.45
C ASP A 88 -6.75 11.43 -4.05
N ASN A 89 -6.62 10.46 -4.96
CA ASN A 89 -7.74 9.89 -5.71
C ASN A 89 -7.99 8.43 -5.33
N GLU A 90 -7.79 8.08 -4.05
CA GLU A 90 -8.01 6.72 -3.52
C GLU A 90 -7.21 5.65 -4.29
N GLN A 91 -5.95 5.98 -4.66
CA GLN A 91 -5.04 5.03 -5.29
C GLN A 91 -3.76 4.88 -4.47
N VAL A 92 -3.20 3.67 -4.52
CA VAL A 92 -1.83 3.38 -4.12
C VAL A 92 -1.04 3.08 -5.38
N ARG A 93 -0.07 3.94 -5.68
CA ARG A 93 0.86 3.73 -6.80
C ARG A 93 2.14 3.13 -6.26
N PHE A 94 2.72 2.21 -7.02
CA PHE A 94 4.00 1.63 -6.66
C PHE A 94 4.80 1.24 -7.90
N ARG A 95 6.11 1.20 -7.74
CA ARG A 95 7.07 0.72 -8.72
C ARG A 95 8.15 -0.10 -8.03
N GLY A 96 8.90 -0.88 -8.78
CA GLY A 96 10.04 -1.59 -8.22
C GLY A 96 10.98 -2.15 -9.26
N LYS A 97 12.09 -2.71 -8.77
CA LYS A 97 13.19 -3.18 -9.60
C LYS A 97 13.87 -4.39 -8.98
N GLY A 98 14.17 -5.40 -9.79
CA GLY A 98 14.95 -6.59 -9.41
C GLY A 98 14.24 -7.61 -8.52
N VAL A 99 13.01 -7.32 -8.08
CA VAL A 99 12.19 -8.16 -7.19
C VAL A 99 10.74 -8.17 -7.67
N THR A 100 9.99 -9.17 -7.25
CA THR A 100 8.52 -9.18 -7.33
C THR A 100 7.95 -8.56 -6.06
N LEU A 101 6.98 -7.65 -6.20
CA LEU A 101 6.15 -7.22 -5.08
C LEU A 101 4.98 -8.18 -4.92
N ARG A 102 4.91 -8.87 -3.78
CA ARG A 102 3.79 -9.72 -3.40
C ARG A 102 2.89 -8.98 -2.42
N ILE A 103 1.60 -8.99 -2.73
CA ILE A 103 0.53 -8.42 -1.91
C ILE A 103 -0.40 -9.57 -1.54
N GLU A 104 -0.34 -9.97 -0.27
CA GLU A 104 -0.99 -11.19 0.22
C GLU A 104 -2.02 -10.84 1.29
N LEU A 105 -3.25 -11.32 1.13
CA LEU A 105 -4.26 -11.20 2.18
C LEU A 105 -3.80 -12.01 3.40
N SER A 106 -3.44 -11.32 4.46
CA SER A 106 -2.89 -11.90 5.68
C SER A 106 -3.74 -11.49 6.88
N PRO A 107 -4.50 -12.42 7.48
CA PRO A 107 -5.28 -12.07 8.65
C PRO A 107 -4.39 -11.73 9.85
N ALA A 108 -4.82 -10.80 10.70
CA ALA A 108 -4.27 -10.60 12.04
C ALA A 108 -4.55 -11.83 12.93
N ILE A 109 -5.72 -12.46 12.76
CA ILE A 109 -6.09 -13.70 13.45
C ILE A 109 -5.90 -14.89 12.50
N LYS A 110 -4.85 -15.69 12.67
CA LYS A 110 -4.50 -16.78 11.73
C LYS A 110 -5.65 -17.74 11.41
N THR A 111 -6.52 -18.05 12.38
CA THR A 111 -7.67 -18.95 12.18
C THR A 111 -8.72 -18.41 11.21
N ASP A 112 -8.74 -17.09 10.99
CA ASP A 112 -9.66 -16.45 10.07
C ASP A 112 -9.32 -16.72 8.60
N GLY A 113 -8.06 -17.09 8.30
CA GLY A 113 -7.61 -17.37 6.95
C GLY A 113 -7.93 -16.22 5.98
N THR A 114 -8.56 -16.56 4.87
CA THR A 114 -8.91 -15.62 3.78
C THR A 114 -10.39 -15.25 3.76
N LYS A 115 -11.15 -15.51 4.84
CA LYS A 115 -12.63 -15.37 4.84
C LYS A 115 -13.13 -13.94 4.56
N ALA A 116 -12.24 -12.96 4.51
CA ALA A 116 -12.56 -11.61 4.04
C ALA A 116 -12.74 -11.49 2.53
N CYS A 117 -12.16 -12.40 1.74
CA CYS A 117 -12.21 -12.34 0.29
C CYS A 117 -13.43 -13.10 -0.23
N ASP A 118 -14.40 -12.33 -0.72
CA ASP A 118 -15.66 -12.86 -1.26
C ASP A 118 -15.53 -13.29 -2.73
N GLY A 119 -14.53 -12.77 -3.45
CA GLY A 119 -14.31 -13.12 -4.84
C GLY A 119 -13.09 -12.45 -5.47
N VAL A 120 -12.49 -13.13 -6.44
CA VAL A 120 -11.38 -12.60 -7.26
C VAL A 120 -11.63 -12.87 -8.74
N TYR A 121 -11.73 -11.80 -9.53
CA TYR A 121 -12.04 -11.84 -10.95
C TYR A 121 -10.95 -11.17 -11.79
N THR A 122 -10.42 -11.87 -12.80
CA THR A 122 -9.53 -11.26 -13.80
C THR A 122 -10.37 -10.70 -14.92
N ARG A 123 -10.21 -9.41 -15.19
CA ARG A 123 -10.92 -8.71 -16.26
C ARG A 123 -10.25 -8.92 -17.62
N PRO A 124 -10.96 -8.66 -18.74
CA PRO A 124 -10.40 -8.80 -20.09
C PRO A 124 -9.18 -7.92 -20.37
N ASP A 125 -9.06 -6.78 -19.68
CA ASP A 125 -7.91 -5.86 -19.77
C ASP A 125 -6.68 -6.31 -18.95
N GLY A 126 -6.77 -7.47 -18.28
CA GLY A 126 -5.71 -8.03 -17.44
C GLY A 126 -5.66 -7.46 -16.02
N SER A 127 -6.48 -6.47 -15.68
CA SER A 127 -6.64 -6.03 -14.29
C SER A 127 -7.38 -7.10 -13.48
N ILE A 128 -7.17 -7.07 -12.16
CA ILE A 128 -7.74 -8.05 -11.25
C ILE A 128 -8.58 -7.32 -10.21
N GLU A 129 -9.85 -7.70 -10.12
CA GLU A 129 -10.76 -7.20 -9.10
C GLU A 129 -10.85 -8.20 -7.95
N GLY A 130 -10.66 -7.73 -6.72
CA GLY A 130 -10.93 -8.50 -5.51
C GLY A 130 -12.03 -7.83 -4.69
N VAL A 131 -12.98 -8.63 -4.21
CA VAL A 131 -14.02 -8.18 -3.26
C VAL A 131 -13.63 -8.69 -1.89
N PHE A 132 -13.56 -7.76 -0.94
CA PHE A 132 -12.98 -7.98 0.37
C PHE A 132 -13.89 -7.45 1.49
N GLY A 133 -15.08 -8.01 1.73
CA GLY A 133 -15.93 -7.64 2.87
C GLY A 133 -15.91 -6.15 3.24
N THR A 134 -15.35 -5.83 4.41
CA THR A 134 -15.23 -4.46 4.94
C THR A 134 -14.26 -3.54 4.20
N TYR A 135 -13.27 -4.09 3.47
CA TYR A 135 -12.36 -3.36 2.59
C TYR A 135 -13.05 -2.93 1.28
N GLY A 136 -14.22 -3.49 0.99
CA GLY A 136 -14.93 -3.29 -0.25
C GLY A 136 -14.19 -3.91 -1.42
N LYS A 137 -14.21 -3.23 -2.56
CA LYS A 137 -13.68 -3.76 -3.81
C LYS A 137 -12.38 -3.05 -4.14
N LEU A 138 -11.34 -3.83 -4.44
CA LEU A 138 -10.03 -3.33 -4.85
C LEU A 138 -9.75 -3.76 -6.29
N LEU A 139 -9.27 -2.81 -7.10
CA LEU A 139 -8.81 -3.08 -8.46
C LEU A 139 -7.29 -3.02 -8.51
N PHE A 140 -6.66 -4.12 -8.88
CA PHE A 140 -5.22 -4.28 -9.06
C PHE A 140 -4.90 -4.19 -10.55
N HIS A 141 -3.96 -3.33 -10.94
CA HIS A 141 -3.58 -3.16 -12.33
C HIS A 141 -2.07 -2.91 -12.48
N SER A 142 -1.45 -3.57 -13.46
CA SER A 142 -0.05 -3.37 -13.81
C SER A 142 0.05 -2.34 -14.92
N LEU A 143 0.86 -1.30 -14.69
CA LEU A 143 1.21 -0.27 -15.65
C LEU A 143 2.50 -0.62 -16.42
N LYS A 144 3.40 -1.38 -15.75
CA LYS A 144 4.63 -1.95 -16.31
C LYS A 144 4.90 -3.28 -15.60
N GLY A 145 5.49 -4.24 -16.32
CA GLY A 145 5.69 -5.58 -15.78
C GLY A 145 4.47 -6.47 -16.01
N ARG A 146 4.27 -7.41 -15.10
CA ARG A 146 3.17 -8.38 -15.16
C ARG A 146 2.47 -8.45 -13.82
N LEU A 147 1.14 -8.51 -13.86
CA LEU A 147 0.30 -8.86 -12.71
C LEU A 147 -0.13 -10.32 -12.81
N THR A 148 0.15 -11.10 -11.77
CA THR A 148 -0.35 -12.48 -11.61
C THR A 148 -1.13 -12.60 -10.31
N LYS A 149 -1.98 -13.65 -10.23
CA LYS A 149 -2.70 -13.98 -9.00
C LYS A 149 -2.61 -15.46 -8.69
N ASP A 150 -2.66 -15.76 -7.41
CA ASP A 150 -2.71 -17.11 -6.88
C ASP A 150 -3.77 -17.16 -5.78
N CYS A 151 -4.99 -17.51 -6.21
CA CYS A 151 -6.19 -17.51 -5.37
C CYS A 151 -6.99 -18.81 -5.57
N PRO A 152 -6.47 -19.98 -5.14
CA PRO A 152 -7.17 -21.25 -5.25
C PRO A 152 -8.40 -21.27 -4.33
N TRP A 153 -9.55 -21.66 -4.87
CA TRP A 153 -10.78 -21.84 -4.10
C TRP A 153 -10.84 -23.26 -3.53
N SER A 154 -11.19 -23.38 -2.25
CA SER A 154 -11.43 -24.66 -1.59
C SER A 154 -12.92 -24.82 -1.30
N ASP A 155 -13.55 -25.77 -1.98
CA ASP A 155 -14.96 -26.13 -1.74
C ASP A 155 -15.17 -26.69 -0.33
N GLU A 156 -14.17 -27.39 0.22
CA GLU A 156 -14.21 -27.93 1.59
C GLU A 156 -14.25 -26.79 2.63
N LEU A 157 -13.43 -25.76 2.45
CA LEU A 157 -13.38 -24.63 3.36
C LEU A 157 -14.47 -23.58 3.08
N GLY A 158 -15.10 -23.63 1.91
CA GLY A 158 -16.03 -22.60 1.43
C GLY A 158 -15.37 -21.22 1.28
N ARG A 159 -14.06 -21.17 1.00
CA ARG A 159 -13.25 -19.95 0.88
C ARG A 159 -11.98 -20.21 0.09
N TYR A 160 -11.24 -19.16 -0.22
CA TYR A 160 -9.91 -19.26 -0.84
C TYR A 160 -8.89 -19.90 0.12
N GLU A 161 -7.94 -20.71 -0.35
CA GLU A 161 -6.87 -21.22 0.53
C GLU A 161 -5.83 -20.13 0.82
N ARG A 162 -5.61 -19.26 -0.17
CA ARG A 162 -4.75 -18.06 -0.11
C ARG A 162 -5.26 -17.04 -1.12
N VAL A 163 -4.91 -15.78 -0.92
CA VAL A 163 -5.22 -14.70 -1.87
C VAL A 163 -3.96 -13.86 -2.04
N VAL A 164 -3.29 -14.05 -3.17
CA VAL A 164 -2.00 -13.45 -3.47
C VAL A 164 -2.04 -12.76 -4.83
N PHE A 165 -1.55 -11.52 -4.88
CA PHE A 165 -1.30 -10.78 -6.10
C PHE A 165 0.18 -10.47 -6.20
N GLU A 166 0.78 -10.73 -7.36
CA GLU A 166 2.21 -10.52 -7.59
C GLU A 166 2.43 -9.58 -8.77
N PHE A 167 3.25 -8.56 -8.53
CA PHE A 167 3.71 -7.62 -9.55
C PHE A 167 5.16 -7.96 -9.89
N GLU A 168 5.32 -8.61 -11.03
CA GLU A 168 6.58 -9.12 -11.54
C GLU A 168 7.25 -8.10 -12.47
N PRO A 169 8.58 -7.93 -12.40
CA PRO A 169 9.34 -7.15 -13.35
C PRO A 169 9.16 -7.59 -14.81
N ASP A 170 9.21 -6.64 -15.74
CA ASP A 170 9.38 -6.93 -17.17
C ASP A 170 10.84 -7.29 -17.52
N SER A 171 11.12 -7.41 -18.83
CA SER A 171 12.47 -7.67 -19.34
C SER A 171 13.52 -6.60 -18.98
N SER A 172 13.12 -5.39 -18.60
CA SER A 172 14.02 -4.34 -18.09
C SER A 172 14.35 -4.52 -16.60
N GLY A 173 13.73 -5.50 -15.95
CA GLY A 173 13.88 -5.76 -14.52
C GLY A 173 13.08 -4.78 -13.66
N GLU A 174 12.06 -4.11 -14.21
CA GLU A 174 11.23 -3.13 -13.51
C GLU A 174 9.73 -3.45 -13.61
N PHE A 175 8.97 -3.06 -12.60
CA PHE A 175 7.50 -3.10 -12.62
C PHE A 175 6.91 -1.79 -12.10
N GLU A 176 5.67 -1.52 -12.49
CA GLU A 176 4.86 -0.43 -11.96
C GLU A 176 3.39 -0.87 -11.91
N GLY A 177 2.69 -0.49 -10.85
CA GLY A 177 1.30 -0.87 -10.65
C GLY A 177 0.51 0.11 -9.80
N VAL A 178 -0.78 -0.17 -9.74
CA VAL A 178 -1.76 0.62 -9.00
C VAL A 178 -2.76 -0.31 -8.30
N ILE A 179 -3.13 0.08 -7.09
CA ILE A 179 -4.33 -0.41 -6.40
C ILE A 179 -5.30 0.75 -6.29
N ILE A 180 -6.55 0.53 -6.68
CA ILE A 180 -7.60 1.53 -6.66
C ILE A 180 -8.69 1.05 -5.71
N ASP A 181 -9.13 1.91 -4.78
CA ASP A 181 -10.37 1.65 -4.05
C ASP A 181 -11.52 1.83 -5.04
N ASN A 182 -12.17 0.73 -5.37
CA ASN A 182 -13.17 0.69 -6.42
C ASN A 182 -14.57 0.76 -5.81
N MET A 183 -14.98 1.97 -5.41
CA MET A 183 -16.35 2.25 -4.96
C MET A 183 -17.33 2.49 -6.13
N ILE A 184 -16.82 2.57 -7.36
CA ILE A 184 -17.61 2.79 -8.58
C ILE A 184 -18.05 1.44 -9.14
N GLU A 185 -19.28 1.34 -9.66
CA GLU A 185 -19.68 0.15 -10.39
C GLU A 185 -18.97 0.11 -11.76
N LEU A 186 -18.14 -0.94 -11.97
CA LEU A 186 -17.51 -1.26 -13.25
C LEU A 186 -16.58 -0.18 -13.86
N PRO A 187 -15.72 0.54 -13.11
CA PRO A 187 -14.82 1.50 -13.75
C PRO A 187 -13.83 0.74 -14.63
N GLN A 188 -13.56 1.26 -15.81
CA GLN A 188 -12.51 0.73 -16.68
C GLN A 188 -11.16 1.31 -16.22
N VAL A 189 -10.08 0.54 -16.39
CA VAL A 189 -8.73 1.07 -16.07
C VAL A 189 -8.39 2.33 -16.87
N SER A 190 -9.02 2.50 -18.04
CA SER A 190 -8.93 3.67 -18.91
C SER A 190 -9.59 4.92 -18.35
N ASP A 191 -10.47 4.79 -17.35
CA ASP A 191 -11.19 5.92 -16.75
C ASP A 191 -10.28 6.71 -15.79
N PHE A 192 -9.14 6.13 -15.43
CA PHE A 192 -8.18 6.73 -14.51
C PHE A 192 -6.97 7.30 -15.26
N THR A 193 -6.46 8.41 -14.74
CA THR A 193 -5.16 8.95 -15.16
C THR A 193 -4.08 8.46 -14.23
N TYR A 194 -2.96 8.03 -14.80
CA TYR A 194 -1.79 7.58 -14.06
C TYR A 194 -0.61 8.52 -14.33
N PRO A 195 -0.44 9.60 -13.54
CA PRO A 195 0.74 10.45 -13.65
C PRO A 195 2.03 9.64 -13.46
N PRO A 196 3.16 10.09 -14.02
CA PRO A 196 4.46 9.51 -13.71
C PRO A 196 4.69 9.42 -12.20
N PHE A 197 5.30 8.32 -11.75
CA PHE A 197 5.49 8.06 -10.32
C PHE A 197 6.22 9.20 -9.60
N ASP A 198 7.27 9.77 -10.22
CA ASP A 198 8.05 10.85 -9.61
C ASP A 198 7.26 12.16 -9.47
N ASP A 199 6.27 12.40 -10.35
CA ASP A 199 5.39 13.56 -10.24
C ASP A 199 4.45 13.42 -9.02
N LEU A 200 4.02 12.20 -8.69
CA LEU A 200 3.24 11.93 -7.47
C LEU A 200 4.05 12.20 -6.20
N VAL A 201 5.30 11.71 -6.19
CA VAL A 201 6.23 11.96 -5.08
C VAL A 201 6.45 13.46 -4.89
N LYS A 202 6.70 14.18 -5.99
CA LYS A 202 6.87 15.63 -5.97
C LYS A 202 5.62 16.35 -5.46
N ALA A 203 4.44 15.99 -5.96
CA ALA A 203 3.16 16.57 -5.54
C ALA A 203 2.89 16.35 -4.04
N ASN A 204 3.28 15.20 -3.49
CA ASN A 204 3.18 14.93 -2.05
C ASN A 204 4.05 15.90 -1.22
N TYR A 205 5.30 16.13 -1.63
CA TYR A 205 6.16 17.12 -0.96
C TYR A 205 5.62 18.54 -1.10
N GLU A 206 5.14 18.93 -2.28
CA GLU A 206 4.57 20.25 -2.53
C GLU A 206 3.32 20.49 -1.66
N SER A 207 2.40 19.52 -1.62
CA SER A 207 1.19 19.57 -0.78
C SER A 207 1.52 19.71 0.71
N PHE A 208 2.49 18.94 1.19
CA PHE A 208 2.92 19.02 2.58
C PHE A 208 3.65 20.33 2.91
N ALA A 209 4.50 20.81 2.00
CA ALA A 209 5.18 22.09 2.16
C ALA A 209 4.17 23.24 2.22
N GLU A 210 3.13 23.22 1.38
CA GLU A 210 2.03 24.18 1.43
C GLU A 210 1.27 24.10 2.76
N PHE A 211 0.94 22.90 3.22
CA PHE A 211 0.30 22.69 4.52
C PHE A 211 1.09 23.33 5.68
N LYS A 212 2.41 23.15 5.71
CA LYS A 212 3.28 23.68 6.77
C LYS A 212 3.30 25.20 6.86
N LYS A 213 2.97 25.93 5.79
CA LYS A 213 2.89 27.41 5.80
C LYS A 213 1.84 27.95 6.77
N ASN A 214 0.89 27.11 7.20
CA ASN A 214 -0.14 27.49 8.18
C ASN A 214 0.35 27.51 9.63
N TYR A 215 1.61 27.12 9.89
CA TYR A 215 2.16 26.97 11.23
C TYR A 215 3.45 27.77 11.41
N LEU A 216 3.76 28.12 12.66
CA LEU A 216 5.04 28.72 13.00
C LEU A 216 6.20 27.73 12.74
N PRO A 217 7.43 28.24 12.47
CA PRO A 217 8.60 27.38 12.33
C PRO A 217 8.91 26.62 13.63
N PRO A 218 9.60 25.47 13.54
CA PRO A 218 9.99 24.70 14.71
C PRO A 218 10.92 25.50 15.63
N ALA A 219 10.79 25.27 16.94
CA ALA A 219 11.81 25.68 17.89
C ALA A 219 13.14 24.96 17.59
N LYS A 220 14.27 25.64 17.78
CA LYS A 220 15.61 25.09 17.53
C LYS A 220 15.80 23.77 18.29
N GLY A 221 16.18 22.72 17.57
CA GLY A 221 16.40 21.37 18.12
C GLY A 221 15.15 20.48 18.13
N TYR A 222 13.99 20.99 17.71
CA TYR A 222 12.73 20.24 17.62
C TYR A 222 12.25 20.02 16.18
N GLU A 223 13.09 20.26 15.18
CA GLU A 223 12.76 20.20 13.75
C GLU A 223 12.20 18.82 13.36
N ASN A 224 12.83 17.74 13.83
CA ASN A 224 12.38 16.37 13.54
C ASN A 224 11.01 16.04 14.18
N LEU A 225 10.75 16.56 15.39
CA LEU A 225 9.46 16.34 16.07
C LEU A 225 8.35 17.16 15.41
N TYR A 226 8.68 18.37 14.97
CA TYR A 226 7.78 19.23 14.21
C TYR A 226 7.40 18.58 12.88
N GLU A 227 8.36 18.09 12.09
CA GLU A 227 8.10 17.40 10.83
C GLU A 227 7.22 16.16 11.04
N TYR A 228 7.53 15.34 12.04
CA TYR A 228 6.72 14.17 12.42
C TYR A 228 5.28 14.56 12.76
N THR A 229 5.11 15.56 13.63
CA THR A 229 3.78 15.99 14.09
C THR A 229 2.98 16.62 12.95
N ALA A 230 3.62 17.50 12.18
CA ALA A 230 3.01 18.12 11.02
C ALA A 230 2.55 17.07 10.00
N TYR A 231 3.36 16.03 9.75
CA TYR A 231 2.99 14.94 8.87
C TYR A 231 1.70 14.26 9.33
N PHE A 232 1.59 13.89 10.62
CA PHE A 232 0.37 13.24 11.11
C PHE A 232 -0.87 14.13 11.06
N ILE A 233 -0.73 15.43 11.35
CA ILE A 233 -1.85 16.36 11.22
C ILE A 233 -2.27 16.48 9.76
N TRP A 234 -1.30 16.60 8.84
CA TRP A 234 -1.56 16.68 7.41
C TRP A 234 -2.29 15.44 6.90
N THR A 235 -1.85 14.24 7.29
CA THR A 235 -2.45 13.00 6.81
C THR A 235 -3.86 12.74 7.32
N HIS A 236 -4.22 13.27 8.49
CA HIS A 236 -5.50 12.98 9.16
C HIS A 236 -6.55 14.10 9.02
N ARG A 237 -6.25 15.15 8.23
CA ARG A 237 -7.22 16.20 7.96
C ARG A 237 -8.18 15.79 6.83
N ASN A 238 -9.44 16.17 6.98
CA ASN A 238 -10.37 16.24 5.85
C ASN A 238 -10.18 17.61 5.17
N ASN A 239 -10.23 17.64 3.84
CA ASN A 239 -10.29 18.90 3.09
C ASN A 239 -11.66 19.56 3.23
#